data_AF-A0A645IRT6-F1
#
_entry.id   AF-A0A645IRT6-F1
#
_cell.length_a   1.000
_cell.length_b   1.000
_cell.length_c   1.000
_cell.angle_alpha   90.00
_cell.angle_beta   90.00
_cell.angle_gamma   90.00
#
_symmetry.space_group_name_H-M   'P 1'
#
loop_
_entity.id
_entity.type
_entity.pdbx_description
1 polymer ?
#
loop_
_entity_poly.entity_id
_entity_poly.type
_entity_poly.pdbx_seq_one_letter_code
_entity_poly.pdbx_strand_id
1 'polypeptide(L)'
;MEEINRQLLAFGKQITAARKDYPYPAVIIDAPLLIESRLNEICDVVIAVLADAELRAARISIRDNISLQDAMLRINAQKDNNFYAEHADFLLYNGGDKNEVFLQTDLILQTIFENVSGV
;
A
#
# COMPACT_ATOMS: atom_id res chain seq x y z
N MET A 1 -15.21 15.53 -6.61
CA MET A 1 -14.40 16.49 -5.81
C MET A 1 -14.91 16.58 -4.37
N GLU A 2 -16.15 17.00 -4.13
CA GLU A 2 -16.68 17.09 -2.75
C GLU A 2 -16.72 15.76 -2.00
N GLU A 3 -17.09 14.66 -2.67
CA GLU A 3 -17.19 13.35 -2.02
C GLU A 3 -15.82 12.79 -1.59
N ILE A 4 -14.81 12.91 -2.45
CA ILE A 4 -13.43 12.51 -2.13
C ILE A 4 -12.91 13.34 -0.95
N ASN A 5 -13.12 14.66 -0.97
CA ASN A 5 -12.70 15.52 0.14
C ASN A 5 -13.41 15.18 1.46
N ARG A 6 -14.69 14.79 1.41
CA ARG A 6 -15.45 14.32 2.58
C ARG A 6 -14.89 13.00 3.11
N GLN A 7 -14.52 12.08 2.22
CA GLN A 7 -13.90 10.81 2.58
C GLN A 7 -12.52 11.01 3.22
N LEU A 8 -11.67 11.86 2.64
CA LEU A 8 -10.37 12.23 3.22
C LEU A 8 -10.53 12.83 4.61
N LEU A 9 -11.50 13.71 4.81
CA LEU A 9 -11.79 14.29 6.12
C LEU A 9 -12.23 13.23 7.15
N ALA A 10 -13.02 12.24 6.73
CA ALA A 10 -13.44 11.15 7.60
C ALA A 10 -12.26 10.26 8.01
N PHE A 11 -11.39 9.88 7.07
CA PHE A 11 -10.17 9.13 7.36
C PHE A 11 -9.21 9.90 8.27
N GLY A 12 -8.98 11.19 8.00
CA GLY A 12 -8.14 12.03 8.84
C GLY A 12 -8.61 12.10 10.30
N LYS A 13 -9.93 12.13 10.52
CA LYS A 13 -10.51 12.04 11.88
C LYS A 13 -10.27 10.69 12.55
N GLN A 14 -10.43 9.58 11.81
CA GLN A 14 -10.15 8.24 12.33
C GLN A 14 -8.68 8.04 12.69
N ILE A 15 -7.76 8.52 11.85
CA ILE A 15 -6.31 8.48 12.10
C ILE A 15 -5.96 9.32 13.33
N THR A 16 -6.53 10.52 13.45
CA THR A 16 -6.29 11.39 14.62
C THR A 16 -6.81 10.75 15.91
N ALA A 17 -7.97 10.08 15.87
CA ALA A 17 -8.50 9.34 17.00
C ALA A 17 -7.58 8.15 17.36
N ALA A 18 -7.14 7.36 16.37
CA ALA A 18 -6.23 6.24 16.58
C ALA A 18 -4.90 6.67 17.23
N ARG A 19 -4.39 7.86 16.90
CA ARG A 19 -3.17 8.45 17.50
C ARG A 19 -3.36 8.96 18.93
N LYS A 20 -4.58 9.29 19.33
CA LYS A 20 -4.84 9.90 20.65
C LYS A 20 -4.91 8.87 21.77
N ASP A 21 -5.36 7.66 21.43
CA ASP A 21 -5.65 6.61 22.41
C ASP A 21 -4.55 5.54 22.53
N TYR A 22 -3.58 5.52 21.59
CA TYR A 22 -2.51 4.51 21.59
C TYR A 22 -1.14 5.10 21.25
N PRO A 23 -0.06 4.69 21.96
CA PRO A 23 1.31 5.17 21.75
C PRO A 23 1.99 4.45 20.58
N TYR A 24 1.31 4.31 19.44
CA TYR A 24 1.93 3.71 18.25
C TYR A 24 2.72 4.78 17.47
N PRO A 25 3.94 4.46 17.00
CA PRO A 25 4.79 5.42 16.30
C PRO A 25 4.30 5.74 14.87
N ALA A 26 3.39 4.91 14.32
CA ALA A 26 2.83 5.08 12.98
C ALA A 26 1.45 4.43 12.85
N VAL A 27 0.72 4.80 11.79
CA VAL A 27 -0.54 4.18 11.35
C VAL A 27 -0.35 3.70 9.92
N ILE A 28 -0.79 2.49 9.61
CA ILE A 28 -0.72 1.91 8.26
C ILE A 28 -2.11 1.95 7.63
N ILE A 29 -2.21 2.51 6.43
CA ILE A 29 -3.42 2.48 5.60
C ILE A 29 -3.17 1.47 4.49
N ASP A 30 -3.78 0.29 4.59
CA ASP A 30 -3.80 -0.70 3.52
C ASP A 30 -5.04 -0.48 2.65
N ALA A 31 -4.84 -0.05 1.41
CA ALA A 31 -5.92 0.22 0.47
C ALA A 31 -5.50 -0.12 -0.97
N PRO A 32 -6.28 -0.95 -1.70
CA PRO A 32 -5.97 -1.30 -3.09
C PRO A 32 -6.13 -0.13 -4.07
N LEU A 33 -6.88 0.91 -3.70
CA LEU A 33 -7.13 2.11 -4.50
C LEU A 33 -6.57 3.37 -3.82
N LEU A 34 -5.47 3.23 -3.07
CA LEU A 34 -4.91 4.32 -2.25
C LEU A 34 -4.66 5.58 -3.09
N ILE A 35 -4.00 5.44 -4.24
CA ILE A 35 -3.62 6.56 -5.13
C ILE A 35 -4.83 7.04 -5.92
N GLU A 36 -5.62 6.13 -6.47
CA GLU A 36 -6.80 6.42 -7.28
C GLU A 36 -7.86 7.19 -6.47
N SER A 37 -7.94 6.92 -5.16
CA SER A 37 -8.84 7.59 -4.23
C SER A 37 -8.22 8.83 -3.58
N ARG A 38 -6.97 9.18 -3.94
CA ARG A 38 -6.19 10.29 -3.37
C ARG A 38 -5.92 10.17 -1.87
N LEU A 39 -6.05 8.97 -1.31
CA LEU A 39 -5.75 8.69 0.10
C LEU A 39 -4.25 8.78 0.39
N ASN A 40 -3.41 8.66 -0.63
CA ASN A 40 -1.97 8.93 -0.52
C ASN A 40 -1.67 10.38 -0.09
N GLU A 41 -2.56 11.35 -0.35
CA GLU A 41 -2.35 12.77 0.02
C GLU A 41 -2.37 13.03 1.53
N ILE A 42 -2.89 12.08 2.33
CA ILE A 42 -2.91 12.18 3.79
C ILE A 42 -1.87 11.27 4.46
N CYS A 43 -1.02 10.61 3.67
CA CYS A 43 0.06 9.76 4.15
C CYS A 43 1.37 10.56 4.18
N ASP A 44 2.16 10.39 5.24
CA ASP A 44 3.52 10.92 5.29
C ASP A 44 4.48 10.16 4.35
N VAL A 45 4.19 8.86 4.13
CA VAL A 45 4.97 7.95 3.29
C VAL A 45 4.02 6.98 2.59
N VAL A 46 4.28 6.70 1.31
CA VAL A 46 3.56 5.74 0.47
C VAL A 46 4.50 4.60 0.06
N ILE A 47 4.08 3.37 0.31
CA ILE A 47 4.83 2.16 -0.06
C ILE A 47 4.02 1.37 -1.10
N ALA A 48 4.59 1.16 -2.28
CA ALA A 48 4.00 0.29 -3.30
C ALA A 48 4.55 -1.14 -3.17
N VAL A 49 3.66 -2.11 -2.94
CA VAL A 49 4.00 -3.53 -2.91
C VAL A 49 3.79 -4.14 -4.30
N LEU A 50 4.89 -4.48 -4.97
CA LEU A 50 4.90 -4.94 -6.35
C LEU A 50 5.15 -6.45 -6.44
N ALA A 51 4.64 -7.07 -7.50
CA ALA A 51 4.96 -8.44 -7.88
C ALA A 51 4.59 -8.66 -9.37
N ASP A 52 5.18 -9.67 -9.98
CA ASP A 52 4.86 -10.07 -11.35
C ASP A 52 3.36 -10.37 -11.52
N ALA A 53 2.80 -10.02 -12.68
CA ALA A 53 1.37 -10.13 -12.94
C ALA A 53 0.87 -11.57 -12.83
N GLU A 54 1.66 -12.51 -13.36
CA GLU A 54 1.39 -13.95 -13.35
C GLU A 54 1.37 -14.49 -11.92
N LEU A 55 2.32 -14.05 -11.09
CA LEU A 55 2.39 -14.45 -9.68
C LEU A 55 1.19 -13.91 -8.89
N ARG A 56 0.82 -12.64 -9.12
CA ARG A 56 -0.37 -12.05 -8.49
C ARG A 56 -1.64 -12.78 -8.92
N ALA A 57 -1.78 -13.09 -10.21
CA ALA A 57 -2.93 -13.82 -10.72
C ALA A 57 -3.03 -15.24 -10.14
N ALA A 58 -1.91 -15.96 -10.02
CA ALA A 58 -1.87 -17.27 -9.37
C ALA A 58 -2.32 -17.18 -7.90
N ARG A 59 -1.83 -16.18 -7.15
CA ARG A 59 -2.23 -15.94 -5.75
C ARG A 59 -3.72 -15.61 -5.62
N ILE A 60 -4.25 -14.75 -6.48
CA ILE A 60 -5.68 -14.40 -6.49
C ILE A 60 -6.54 -15.61 -6.83
N SER A 61 -6.15 -16.38 -7.84
CA SER A 61 -6.87 -17.59 -8.26
C SER A 61 -7.00 -18.58 -7.11
N ILE A 62 -5.91 -18.84 -6.38
CA ILE A 62 -5.91 -19.74 -5.21
C ILE A 62 -6.74 -19.16 -4.06
N ARG A 63 -6.52 -17.88 -3.71
CA ARG A 63 -7.17 -17.23 -2.57
C ARG A 63 -8.68 -17.11 -2.74
N ASP A 64 -9.12 -16.70 -3.93
CA ASP A 64 -10.51 -16.39 -4.22
C ASP A 64 -11.25 -17.58 -4.86
N ASN A 65 -10.55 -18.69 -5.12
CA ASN A 65 -11.06 -19.89 -5.80
C ASN A 65 -11.71 -19.58 -7.16
N ILE A 66 -10.99 -18.82 -8.00
CA ILE A 66 -11.43 -18.43 -9.36
C ILE A 66 -10.45 -18.91 -10.42
N SER A 67 -10.85 -18.88 -11.70
CA SER A 67 -9.96 -19.25 -12.79
C SER A 67 -8.78 -18.27 -12.91
N LEU A 68 -7.63 -18.74 -13.43
CA LEU A 68 -6.49 -17.87 -13.70
C LEU A 68 -6.86 -16.74 -14.67
N GLN A 69 -7.76 -17.01 -15.62
CA GLN A 69 -8.27 -16.01 -16.56
C GLN A 69 -9.05 -14.91 -15.83
N ASP A 70 -9.94 -15.26 -14.90
CA ASP A 70 -10.69 -14.27 -14.10
C ASP A 70 -9.76 -13.47 -13.18
N ALA A 71 -8.75 -14.13 -12.61
CA ALA A 71 -7.72 -13.44 -11.82
C ALA A 71 -6.95 -12.42 -12.67
N MET A 72 -6.55 -12.78 -13.90
CA MET A 72 -5.89 -11.86 -14.83
C MET A 72 -6.79 -10.68 -15.23
N LEU A 73 -8.10 -10.90 -15.42
CA LEU A 73 -9.04 -9.80 -15.67
C LEU A 73 -9.06 -8.80 -14.52
N ARG A 74 -8.99 -9.27 -13.27
CA ARG A 74 -8.90 -8.38 -12.09
C ARG A 74 -7.58 -7.61 -12.04
N ILE A 75 -6.47 -8.26 -12.38
CA ILE A 75 -5.16 -7.59 -12.45
C ILE A 75 -5.17 -6.50 -13.54
N ASN A 76 -5.71 -6.82 -14.72
CA ASN A 76 -5.74 -5.88 -15.85
C ASN A 76 -6.73 -4.72 -15.67
N ALA A 77 -7.68 -4.83 -14.73
CA ALA A 77 -8.57 -3.74 -14.36
C ALA A 77 -7.88 -2.70 -13.46
N GLN A 78 -6.77 -3.06 -12.82
CA GLN A 78 -5.95 -2.17 -12.00
C GLN A 78 -4.88 -1.47 -12.84
N LYS A 79 -4.22 -0.48 -12.25
CA LYS A 79 -3.05 0.15 -12.86
C LYS A 79 -1.85 -0.81 -12.85
N ASP A 80 -0.87 -0.56 -13.72
CA ASP A 80 0.32 -1.39 -13.81
C ASP A 80 1.34 -1.04 -12.72
N ASN A 81 2.40 -1.86 -12.61
CA ASN A 81 3.45 -1.65 -11.62
C ASN A 81 4.19 -0.31 -11.82
N ASN A 82 4.28 0.19 -13.07
CA ASN A 82 4.95 1.46 -13.37
C ASN A 82 4.17 2.63 -12.78
N PHE A 83 2.84 2.64 -12.92
CA PHE A 83 2.00 3.64 -12.29
C PHE A 83 2.22 3.67 -10.77
N TYR A 84 2.20 2.53 -10.09
CA TYR A 84 2.43 2.50 -8.64
C TYR A 84 3.85 2.92 -8.26
N ALA A 85 4.85 2.57 -9.09
CA ALA A 85 6.24 2.95 -8.85
C ALA A 85 6.47 4.47 -8.95
N GLU A 86 5.76 5.15 -9.85
CA GLU A 86 5.85 6.61 -10.01
C GLU A 86 5.16 7.40 -8.90
N HIS A 87 4.26 6.78 -8.13
CA HIS A 87 3.41 7.44 -7.14
C HIS A 87 3.71 7.00 -5.69
N ALA A 88 4.80 6.27 -5.45
CA ALA A 88 5.21 5.79 -4.14
C ALA A 88 6.62 6.27 -3.79
N ASP A 89 6.87 6.48 -2.49
CA ASP A 89 8.18 6.86 -1.96
C ASP A 89 9.11 5.65 -1.86
N PHE A 90 8.54 4.47 -1.57
CA PHE A 90 9.27 3.21 -1.48
C PHE A 90 8.59 2.11 -2.28
N LEU A 91 9.41 1.24 -2.87
CA LEU A 91 8.97 0.04 -3.57
C LEU A 91 9.38 -1.18 -2.75
N LEU A 92 8.44 -2.08 -2.50
CA LEU A 92 8.67 -3.38 -1.89
C LEU A 92 8.30 -4.46 -2.90
N TYR A 93 9.26 -5.31 -3.26
CA TYR A 93 9.00 -6.42 -4.17
C TYR A 93 8.62 -7.70 -3.41
N ASN A 94 7.40 -8.18 -3.63
CA ASN A 94 6.81 -9.39 -3.05
C ASN A 94 6.69 -10.53 -4.08
N GLY A 95 7.65 -10.62 -5.00
CA GLY A 95 7.78 -11.76 -5.91
C GLY A 95 8.84 -12.79 -5.52
N GLY A 96 9.74 -12.42 -4.60
CA GLY A 96 10.84 -13.26 -4.13
C GLY A 96 10.51 -14.10 -2.90
N ASP A 97 11.56 -14.50 -2.17
CA ASP A 97 11.40 -15.26 -0.92
C ASP A 97 10.85 -14.39 0.21
N LYS A 98 10.20 -15.02 1.19
CA LYS A 98 9.66 -14.33 2.37
C LYS A 98 10.74 -13.57 3.14
N ASN A 99 11.97 -14.08 3.20
CA ASN A 99 13.06 -13.41 3.90
C ASN A 99 13.51 -12.13 3.16
N GLU A 100 13.46 -12.11 1.84
CA GLU A 100 13.77 -10.90 1.04
C GLU A 100 12.73 -9.81 1.28
N VAL A 101 11.46 -10.20 1.43
CA VAL A 101 10.38 -9.27 1.78
C VAL A 101 10.58 -8.68 3.18
N PHE A 102 10.95 -9.51 4.16
CA PHE A 102 11.25 -9.03 5.51
C PHE A 102 12.43 -8.06 5.53
N LEU A 103 13.52 -8.41 4.84
CA LEU A 103 14.70 -7.54 4.76
C LEU A 103 14.37 -6.18 4.11
N GLN A 104 13.63 -6.18 3.00
CA GLN A 104 13.16 -4.94 2.37
C GLN A 104 12.28 -4.13 3.32
N THR A 105 11.38 -4.79 4.05
CA THR A 105 10.50 -4.14 5.03
C THR A 105 11.30 -3.47 6.13
N ASP A 106 12.26 -4.18 6.72
CA ASP A 106 13.10 -3.67 7.81
C ASP A 106 13.91 -2.44 7.36
N LEU A 107 14.50 -2.49 6.16
CA LEU A 107 15.25 -1.37 5.59
C LEU A 107 14.37 -0.14 5.34
N ILE A 108 13.16 -0.34 4.80
CA ILE A 108 12.20 0.74 4.57
C ILE A 108 11.77 1.35 5.90
N LEU A 109 11.40 0.53 6.89
CA LEU A 109 10.97 1.02 8.20
C LEU A 109 12.10 1.75 8.94
N GLN A 110 13.33 1.23 8.89
CA GLN A 110 14.48 1.91 9.45
C GLN A 110 14.66 3.29 8.83
N THR A 111 14.60 3.38 7.50
CA THR A 111 14.71 4.66 6.77
C THR A 111 13.60 5.63 7.17
N ILE A 112 12.36 5.15 7.30
CA ILE A 112 11.22 5.99 7.70
C ILE A 112 11.45 6.53 9.12
N PHE A 113 11.76 5.68 10.09
CA PHE A 113 11.86 6.11 11.49
C PHE A 113 13.14 6.87 11.82
N GLU A 114 14.25 6.65 11.10
CA GLU A 114 15.47 7.46 11.24
C GLU A 114 15.24 8.89 10.73
N ASN A 115 14.56 9.05 9.59
CA ASN A 115 14.26 10.37 9.02
C ASN A 115 13.16 11.13 9.79
N VAL A 116 12.27 10.42 10.50
CA VAL A 116 11.24 11.04 11.35
C VAL A 116 11.81 11.48 12.71
N SER A 117 12.93 10.91 13.15
CA SER A 117 13.59 11.23 14.44
C SER A 117 14.50 12.46 14.39
N GLY A 118 14.51 13.20 13.27
CA GLY A 118 15.34 14.38 13.03
C GLY A 118 14.71 15.73 13.39
N VAL A 119 13.99 15.85 14.51
CA VAL A 119 13.54 17.12 15.11
C VAL A 119 14.06 17.25 16.53
#